data_AF-A0A0Q3VJA3-F1
#
_entry.id   AF-A0A0Q3VJA3-F1
#
_cell.length_a   1.000
_cell.length_b   1.000
_cell.length_c   1.000
_cell.angle_alpha   90.00
_cell.angle_beta   90.00
_cell.angle_gamma   90.00
#
_symmetry.space_group_name_H-M   'P 1'
#
loop_
_entity.id
_entity.type
_entity.pdbx_description
1 polymer ?
#
loop_
_entity_poly.entity_id
_entity_poly.type
_entity_poly.pdbx_seq_one_letter_code
_entity_poly.pdbx_strand_id
1 'polypeptide(L)' 'MVTLKYQNGQDIVVKMDEHRNGKIMCAIAMIENVQNKSFNVKRLVEYYDGHKQMDRAHKWGMNWTAGRK' A
#
# COMPACT_ATOMS: atom_id res chain seq x y z
N MET A 1 14.28 2.09 4.18
CA MET A 1 13.20 2.67 5.01
C MET A 1 12.34 3.58 4.15
N VAL A 2 11.02 3.55 4.31
CA VAL A 2 10.08 4.47 3.65
C VAL A 2 9.32 5.22 4.72
N THR A 3 9.15 6.52 4.54
CA THR A 3 8.38 7.36 5.45
C THR A 3 7.32 8.11 4.65
N LEU A 4 6.06 7.93 5.01
CA LEU A 4 4.93 8.70 4.47
C LEU A 4 4.60 9.84 5.44
N LYS A 5 4.62 11.07 4.95
CA LYS A 5 4.26 12.28 5.72
C LYS A 5 3.01 12.91 5.11
N TYR A 6 2.11 13.41 5.95
CA TYR A 6 0.93 14.15 5.50
C TYR A 6 0.59 15.26 6.51
N GLN A 7 0.03 16.38 6.04
CA GLN A 7 -0.06 17.61 6.83
C GLN A 7 -0.90 17.50 8.11
N ASN A 8 -1.87 16.59 8.14
CA ASN A 8 -2.83 16.50 9.24
C ASN A 8 -2.67 15.22 10.07
N GLY A 9 -1.52 14.53 10.07
CA GLY A 9 -1.35 13.40 10.96
C GLY A 9 0.05 12.82 11.09
N GLN A 10 0.14 11.62 11.64
CA GLN A 10 1.40 11.04 12.10
C GLN A 10 2.23 10.47 10.96
N ASP A 11 3.54 10.71 11.01
CA ASP A 11 4.49 10.13 10.07
C ASP A 11 4.45 8.59 10.13
N ILE A 12 4.12 7.97 9.00
CA ILE A 12 4.12 6.51 8.89
C ILE A 12 5.51 6.06 8.45
N VAL A 13 6.30 5.55 9.40
CA VAL A 13 7.61 4.97 9.13
C VAL A 13 7.48 3.45 8.94
N VAL A 14 7.94 2.98 7.79
CA VAL A 14 8.03 1.56 7.44
C VAL A 14 9.48 1.19 7.18
N LYS A 15 10.01 0.30 8.03
CA LYS A 15 11.29 -0.33 7.81
C LYS A 15 11.08 -1.46 6.80
N MET A 16 11.57 -1.26 5.58
CA MET A 16 11.58 -2.29 4.52
C MET A 16 12.66 -3.36 4.78
N ASP A 17 12.81 -3.78 6.03
CA ASP A 17 13.92 -4.65 6.46
C ASP A 17 13.58 -6.14 6.33
N GLU A 18 12.31 -6.47 6.13
CA GLU A 18 11.89 -7.84 5.84
C GLU A 18 11.85 -8.06 4.32
N HIS A 19 12.94 -8.61 3.78
CA HIS A 19 12.88 -9.48 2.60
C HIS A 19 12.09 -10.74 2.99
N ARG A 20 10.76 -10.64 3.11
CA ARG A 20 9.90 -11.81 3.26
C ARG A 20 9.85 -12.57 1.94
N ASN A 21 10.81 -13.48 1.80
CA ASN A 21 10.71 -14.75 1.09
C ASN A 21 9.84 -14.71 -0.19
N GLY A 22 10.29 -13.97 -1.21
CA GLY A 22 9.68 -14.00 -2.56
C GLY A 22 8.49 -13.08 -2.82
N LYS A 23 8.06 -12.25 -1.84
CA LYS A 23 7.02 -11.24 -2.08
C LYS A 23 7.63 -10.00 -2.75
N ILE A 24 7.26 -9.74 -4.00
CA ILE A 24 7.79 -8.61 -4.80
C ILE A 24 7.02 -7.30 -4.59
N MET A 25 5.87 -7.33 -3.92
CA MET A 25 5.01 -6.16 -3.71
C MET A 25 4.79 -5.93 -2.21
N CYS A 26 4.86 -4.66 -1.77
CA CYS A 26 4.63 -4.27 -0.38
C CYS A 26 3.65 -3.09 -0.31
N ALA A 27 2.56 -3.25 0.45
CA ALA A 27 1.64 -2.17 0.78
C ALA A 27 2.08 -1.49 2.07
N ILE A 28 2.26 -0.17 2.02
CA ILE A 28 2.86 0.66 3.10
C ILE A 28 1.79 1.51 3.82
N ALA A 29 0.82 2.02 3.06
CA ALA A 29 -0.30 2.77 3.61
C ALA A 29 -1.51 2.67 2.68
N MET A 30 -2.70 2.67 3.25
CA MET A 30 -3.95 2.88 2.54
C MET A 30 -4.42 4.31 2.80
N ILE A 31 -4.84 4.97 1.73
CA ILE A 31 -5.47 6.29 1.82
C ILE A 31 -6.90 6.13 1.33
N GLU A 32 -7.86 6.28 2.23
CA GLU A 32 -9.27 6.16 1.93
C GLU A 32 -9.93 7.53 2.03
N ASN A 33 -10.74 7.88 1.03
CA ASN A 33 -11.54 9.09 1.09
C ASN A 33 -12.82 8.80 1.89
N VAL A 34 -12.95 9.45 3.04
CA VAL A 34 -14.15 9.39 3.88
C VAL A 34 -15.01 10.60 3.56
N GLN A 35 -16.18 10.33 2.98
CA GLN A 35 -17.26 11.30 2.75
C GLN A 35 -16.85 12.56 1.96
N ASN A 36 -15.87 12.47 1.05
CA ASN A 36 -15.38 13.58 0.21
C ASN A 36 -14.86 14.80 1.00
N LYS A 37 -14.60 14.65 2.30
CA LYS A 37 -14.20 15.75 3.19
C LYS A 37 -12.90 15.46 3.94
N SER A 38 -12.59 14.18 4.17
CA SER A 38 -11.41 13.79 4.94
C SER A 38 -10.77 12.53 4.37
N PHE A 39 -9.45 12.51 4.31
CA PHE A 39 -8.70 11.30 4.00
C PHE A 39 -8.36 10.57 5.29
N ASN A 40 -8.69 9.28 5.36
CA ASN A 40 -8.22 8.38 6.40
C ASN A 40 -6.95 7.70 5.90
N VAL A 41 -5.85 7.86 6.62
CA VAL A 41 -4.57 7.24 6.28
C VAL A 41 -4.32 6.10 7.26
N LYS A 42 -4.29 4.87 6.76
CA LYS A 42 -4.04 3.66 7.55
C LYS A 42 -2.66 3.10 7.20
N ARG A 43 -1.85 2.82 8.22
CA ARG A 43 -0.56 2.11 8.04
C ARG A 43 -0.83 0.65 7.64
N LEU A 44 -0.29 0.24 6.50
CA LEU A 44 -0.29 -1.15 6.05
C LEU A 44 1.18 -1.62 6.00
N VAL A 45 1.49 -2.82 6.46
CA VAL A 45 2.82 -3.41 6.25
C VAL A 45 2.56 -4.85 5.81
N GLU A 46 2.01 -4.96 4.61
CA GLU A 46 1.54 -6.21 4.04
C GLU A 46 2.29 -6.51 2.75
N TYR A 47 2.70 -7.77 2.60
CA TYR A 47 3.52 -8.22 1.48
C TYR A 47 2.75 -9.18 0.59
N TYR A 48 2.81 -8.95 -0.72
CA TYR A 48 2.07 -9.64 -1.75
C TYR A 48 2.99 -10.15 -2.87
N ASP A 49 2.59 -11.21 -3.56
CA ASP A 49 3.35 -11.76 -4.71
C ASP A 49 3.27 -10.89 -5.97
N GLY A 50 2.44 -9.84 -5.96
CA GLY A 50 2.26 -8.96 -7.11
C GLY A 50 1.04 -8.06 -6.96
N HIS A 51 0.85 -7.19 -7.95
CA HIS A 51 -0.23 -6.20 -7.94
C HIS A 51 -1.63 -6.82 -7.91
N LYS A 52 -1.84 -7.93 -8.63
CA LYS A 52 -3.13 -8.63 -8.67
C LYS A 52 -3.54 -9.16 -7.30
N GLN A 53 -2.60 -9.70 -6.54
CA GLN A 53 -2.84 -10.27 -5.22
C GLN A 53 -3.20 -9.16 -4.21
N MET A 54 -2.47 -8.05 -4.25
CA MET A 54 -2.75 -6.85 -3.45
C MET A 54 -4.14 -6.27 -3.75
N ASP A 55 -4.48 -6.15 -5.03
CA ASP A 55 -5.78 -5.64 -5.46
C ASP A 55 -6.94 -6.49 -4.97
N ARG A 56 -6.81 -7.83 -5.06
CA ARG A 56 -7.82 -8.76 -4.55
C ARG A 56 -7.99 -8.66 -3.03
N ALA A 57 -6.89 -8.46 -2.29
CA ALA A 57 -6.93 -8.30 -0.84
C ALA A 57 -7.68 -7.02 -0.42
N HIS A 58 -7.48 -5.93 -1.17
CA HIS A 58 -8.12 -4.64 -0.88
C HIS A 58 -9.40 -4.37 -1.70
N LYS A 59 -9.81 -5.31 -2.55
CA LYS A 59 -11.03 -5.27 -3.37
C LYS A 59 -11.18 -3.99 -4.21
N TRP A 60 -10.08 -3.45 -4.72
CA TRP A 60 -10.13 -2.24 -5.56
C TRP A 60 -10.75 -2.52 -6.94
N GLY A 61 -10.64 -3.76 -7.43
CA GLY A 61 -11.25 -4.16 -8.70
C GLY A 61 -10.51 -3.61 -9.92
N MET A 62 -9.21 -3.32 -9.80
CA MET A 62 -8.42 -2.84 -10.93
C MET A 62 -7.99 -4.00 -11.83
N ASN A 63 -7.97 -3.75 -13.15
CA ASN A 63 -7.52 -4.73 -14.13
C ASN A 63 -6.01 -4.65 -14.34
N TRP A 64 -5.25 -5.40 -13.54
CA TRP A 64 -3.79 -5.45 -13.64
C TRP A 64 -3.32 -6.36 -14.79
N THR A 65 -2.41 -5.86 -15.62
CA THR A 65 -1.70 -6.61 -16.67
C THR A 65 -0.20 -6.40 -16.56
N ALA A 66 0.59 -7.39 -16.98
CA ALA A 66 2.05 -7.24 -16.98
C ALA A 66 2.45 -6.23 -18.07
N GLY A 67 3.07 -5.13 -17.66
CA GLY A 67 3.66 -4.17 -18.60
C GLY A 67 4.93 -4.74 -19.22
N ARG A 68 5.19 -4.41 -20.48
CA ARG A 68 6.45 -4.68 -21.17
C ARG A 68 7.01 -3.35 -21.68
N LYS A 69 8.33 -3.17 -21.55
CA LYS A 69 9.06 -2.02 -22.08
C LYS A 69 9.46 -2.27 -23.53
#